data_AF-A0A379WWH4-F1
#
_entry.id   AF-A0A379WWH4-F1
#
_cell.length_a   1.000
_cell.length_b   1.000
_cell.length_c   1.000
_cell.angle_alpha   90.00
_cell.angle_beta   90.00
_cell.angle_gamma   90.00
#
_symmetry.space_group_name_H-M   'P 1'
#
loop_
_entity.id
_entity.type
_entity.pdbx_description
1 polymer ?
#
loop_
_entity_poly.entity_id
_entity_poly.type
_entity_poly.pdbx_seq_one_letter_code
_entity_poly.pdbx_strand_id
1 'polypeptide(L)'
;MMHLKNISVGNPKTMAQFQLTKRSGVIWLFSEDGQNWYEEQKNFATDTLKIAYDKNGVIVNISKDVSTINPSGLSVVELPNITANRRADIYGGWVF
;
A
#
# COMPACT_ATOMS: atom_id res chain seq x y z
N MET A 1 -0.91 -3.75 -13.40
CA MET A 1 -1.53 -4.11 -12.10
C MET A 1 -0.45 -3.94 -11.06
N MET A 2 -0.68 -3.04 -10.10
CA MET A 2 0.33 -2.67 -9.11
C MET A 2 0.51 -3.76 -8.05
N HIS A 3 1.76 -3.99 -7.63
CA HIS A 3 2.09 -4.86 -6.50
C HIS A 3 3.35 -4.34 -5.80
N LEU A 4 3.17 -3.77 -4.61
CA LEU A 4 4.23 -3.23 -3.76
C LEU A 4 4.39 -4.13 -2.54
N LYS A 5 5.54 -4.80 -2.43
CA LYS A 5 5.78 -5.81 -1.39
C LYS A 5 6.59 -5.26 -0.22
N ASN A 6 6.30 -5.79 0.96
CA ASN A 6 7.09 -5.60 2.19
C ASN A 6 7.40 -4.13 2.46
N ILE A 7 6.36 -3.28 2.41
CA ILE A 7 6.50 -1.85 2.58
C ILE A 7 6.94 -1.55 4.01
N SER A 8 8.00 -0.77 4.15
CA SER A 8 8.61 -0.43 5.43
C SER A 8 9.00 1.04 5.49
N VAL A 9 9.23 1.54 6.70
CA VAL A 9 9.71 2.90 6.91
C VAL A 9 11.13 3.03 6.39
N GLY A 10 11.40 4.09 5.63
CA GLY A 10 12.74 4.43 5.16
C GLY A 10 13.07 5.91 5.32
N ASN A 11 14.34 6.23 5.16
CA ASN A 11 14.81 7.62 5.16
C ASN A 11 14.36 8.36 3.90
N PRO A 12 14.13 9.69 3.97
CA PRO A 12 13.91 10.50 2.78
C PRO A 12 15.07 10.35 1.79
N LYS A 13 14.74 10.13 0.51
CA LYS A 13 15.71 9.93 -0.58
C LYS A 13 15.99 11.22 -1.37
N THR A 14 15.16 12.25 -1.21
CA THR A 14 15.32 13.54 -1.91
C THR A 14 15.32 14.71 -0.95
N MET A 15 15.86 15.86 -1.40
CA MET A 15 15.84 17.09 -0.61
C MET A 15 14.41 17.53 -0.27
N ALA A 16 13.47 17.39 -1.21
CA ALA A 16 12.07 17.72 -0.97
C ALA A 16 11.45 16.84 0.13
N GLN A 17 11.73 15.53 0.08
CA GLN A 17 11.30 14.59 1.11
C GLN A 17 11.91 14.94 2.48
N PHE A 18 13.20 15.29 2.53
CA PHE A 18 13.89 15.71 3.74
C PHE A 18 13.27 16.98 4.36
N GLN A 19 12.98 18.00 3.54
CA GLN A 19 12.35 19.24 4.03
C GLN A 19 10.93 18.98 4.56
N LEU A 20 10.15 18.11 3.91
CA LEU A 20 8.83 17.71 4.37
C LEU A 20 8.89 16.95 5.69
N THR A 21 9.84 16.03 5.87
CA THR A 21 10.07 15.38 7.16
C THR A 21 10.43 16.40 8.24
N LYS A 22 11.34 17.34 7.95
CA LYS A 22 11.75 18.38 8.92
C LYS A 22 10.60 19.31 9.32
N ARG A 23 9.75 19.68 8.36
CA ARG A 23 8.65 20.64 8.58
C ARG A 23 7.39 20.00 9.18
N SER A 24 7.06 18.79 8.76
CA SER A 24 5.74 18.19 9.03
C SER A 24 5.80 16.78 9.61
N GLY A 25 6.99 16.22 9.85
CA GLY A 25 7.14 14.88 10.42
C GLY A 25 6.73 13.73 9.50
N VAL A 26 6.75 13.93 8.18
CA VAL A 26 6.38 12.89 7.20
C VAL A 26 7.26 11.66 7.37
N ILE A 27 6.61 10.51 7.56
CA ILE A 27 7.21 9.17 7.57
C ILE A 27 7.15 8.63 6.15
N TRP A 28 8.29 8.27 5.57
CA TRP A 28 8.37 7.75 4.21
C TRP A 28 8.28 6.23 4.20
N LEU A 29 7.46 5.70 3.31
CA LEU A 29 7.23 4.27 3.17
C LEU A 29 7.75 3.80 1.81
N PHE A 30 8.52 2.71 1.82
CA PHE A 30 9.12 2.14 0.63
C PHE A 30 8.88 0.63 0.56
N SER A 31 8.56 0.13 -0.63
CA SER A 31 8.54 -1.31 -0.92
C SER A 31 9.96 -1.91 -0.89
N GLU A 32 10.05 -3.24 -0.88
CA GLU A 32 11.33 -3.98 -0.88
C GLU A 32 12.25 -3.65 -2.06
N ASP A 33 11.68 -3.31 -3.21
CA ASP A 33 12.39 -2.88 -4.41
C ASP A 33 12.64 -1.36 -4.45
N GLY A 34 12.27 -0.65 -3.38
CA GLY A 34 12.65 0.73 -3.13
C GLY A 34 11.71 1.79 -3.72
N GLN A 35 10.55 1.43 -4.23
CA GLN A 35 9.53 2.36 -4.73
C GLN A 35 8.86 3.10 -3.56
N ASN A 36 8.57 4.40 -3.72
CA ASN A 36 7.97 5.22 -2.67
C ASN A 36 6.44 5.09 -2.70
N TRP A 37 5.83 4.64 -1.59
CA TRP A 37 4.40 4.43 -1.47
C TRP A 37 3.55 5.62 -1.95
N TYR A 38 3.89 6.83 -1.52
CA TYR A 38 3.09 8.03 -1.81
C TYR A 38 3.20 8.45 -3.28
N GLU A 39 4.36 8.23 -3.90
CA GLU A 39 4.56 8.56 -5.32
C GLU A 39 3.90 7.54 -6.24
N GLU A 40 3.81 6.27 -5.82
CA GLU A 40 3.19 5.19 -6.57
C GLU A 40 1.65 5.17 -6.52
N GLN A 41 1.01 5.91 -5.59
CA GLN A 41 -0.47 5.95 -5.48
C GLN A 41 -1.15 6.33 -6.80
N LYS A 42 -0.55 7.24 -7.56
CA LYS A 42 -1.08 7.69 -8.86
C LYS A 42 -1.11 6.60 -9.95
N ASN A 43 -0.36 5.52 -9.75
CA ASN A 43 -0.24 4.42 -10.72
C ASN A 43 -1.30 3.32 -10.49
N PHE A 44 -2.10 3.41 -9.42
CA PHE A 44 -3.25 2.54 -9.19
C PHE A 44 -4.46 3.01 -10.02
N ALA A 45 -5.14 2.09 -10.69
CA ALA A 45 -6.37 2.39 -11.43
C ALA A 45 -7.51 2.75 -10.48
N THR A 46 -8.46 3.60 -10.88
CA THR A 46 -9.52 4.09 -9.97
C THR A 46 -10.64 3.08 -9.71
N ASP A 47 -10.83 2.11 -10.61
CA ASP A 47 -11.94 1.15 -10.59
C ASP A 47 -11.56 -0.24 -10.06
N THR A 48 -10.33 -0.42 -9.57
CA THR A 48 -9.78 -1.65 -9.00
C THR A 48 -9.88 -1.71 -7.47
N LEU A 49 -9.78 -2.91 -6.91
CA LEU A 49 -9.59 -3.12 -5.47
C LEU A 49 -8.10 -3.04 -5.12
N LYS A 50 -7.79 -2.48 -3.96
CA LYS A 50 -6.46 -2.41 -3.36
C LYS A 50 -6.51 -3.20 -2.08
N ILE A 51 -5.73 -4.26 -2.04
CA ILE A 51 -5.68 -5.20 -0.94
C ILE A 51 -4.36 -5.00 -0.21
N ALA A 52 -4.42 -4.72 1.09
CA ALA A 52 -3.23 -4.78 1.93
C ALA A 52 -3.23 -6.08 2.74
N TYR A 53 -2.09 -6.76 2.74
CA TYR A 53 -1.92 -8.03 3.44
C TYR A 53 -0.62 -8.06 4.26
N ASP A 54 -0.65 -8.81 5.35
CA ASP A 54 0.48 -8.94 6.26
C ASP A 54 1.53 -9.95 5.76
N LYS A 55 2.61 -10.13 6.52
CA LYS A 55 3.69 -11.09 6.18
C LYS A 55 3.24 -12.56 6.09
N ASN A 56 2.09 -12.91 6.65
CA ASN A 56 1.50 -14.25 6.58
C ASN A 56 0.51 -14.39 5.41
N GLY A 57 0.36 -13.34 4.59
CA GLY A 57 -0.61 -13.30 3.50
C GLY A 57 -2.01 -12.87 3.94
N VAL A 58 -2.26 -12.63 5.23
CA VAL A 58 -3.61 -12.33 5.73
C VAL A 58 -4.04 -10.95 5.26
N ILE A 59 -5.22 -10.87 4.64
CA ILE A 59 -5.80 -9.60 4.17
C ILE A 59 -6.30 -8.80 5.38
N VAL A 60 -5.80 -7.58 5.53
CA VAL A 60 -6.10 -6.69 6.65
C VAL A 60 -6.71 -5.34 6.20
N ASN A 61 -6.68 -5.04 4.91
CA ASN A 61 -7.35 -3.86 4.35
C ASN A 61 -7.85 -4.14 2.92
N ILE A 62 -9.03 -3.64 2.59
CA ILE A 62 -9.60 -3.64 1.24
C ILE A 62 -10.15 -2.24 0.99
N SER A 63 -9.67 -1.55 -0.04
CA SER A 63 -10.16 -0.23 -0.43
C SER A 63 -10.22 -0.09 -1.95
N LYS A 64 -11.06 0.84 -2.44
CA LYS A 64 -10.97 1.34 -3.83
C LYS A 64 -10.09 2.57 -3.94
N ASP A 65 -9.89 3.29 -2.84
CA ASP A 65 -9.02 4.45 -2.75
C ASP A 65 -7.70 4.02 -2.10
N VAL A 66 -6.62 4.03 -2.87
CA VAL A 66 -5.30 3.62 -2.37
C VAL A 66 -4.77 4.58 -1.31
N SER A 67 -5.19 5.84 -1.33
CA SER A 67 -4.69 6.87 -0.41
C SER A 67 -5.15 6.66 1.03
N THR A 68 -6.20 5.86 1.24
CA THR A 68 -6.72 5.52 2.57
C THR A 68 -5.94 4.41 3.27
N ILE A 69 -4.93 3.82 2.62
CA ILE A 69 -4.13 2.72 3.16
C ILE A 69 -2.83 3.26 3.74
N ASN A 70 -2.53 2.87 4.99
CA ASN A 70 -1.21 3.05 5.61
C ASN A 70 -0.50 1.69 5.68
N PRO A 71 0.37 1.36 4.70
CA PRO A 71 0.89 0.00 4.54
C PRO A 71 2.21 -0.26 5.27
N SER A 72 2.50 0.45 6.37
CA SER A 72 3.71 0.17 7.15
C SER A 72 3.70 -1.27 7.68
N GLY A 73 4.65 -2.08 7.23
CA GLY A 73 4.76 -3.51 7.55
C GLY A 73 3.87 -4.43 6.72
N LEU A 74 3.23 -3.92 5.66
CA LEU A 74 2.30 -4.65 4.80
C LEU A 74 2.80 -4.69 3.35
N SER A 75 2.19 -5.56 2.55
CA SER A 75 2.24 -5.50 1.09
C SER A 75 0.90 -5.00 0.55
N VAL A 76 0.91 -4.29 -0.57
CA VAL A 76 -0.31 -3.81 -1.26
C VAL A 76 -0.35 -4.31 -2.68
N VAL A 77 -1.45 -4.94 -3.07
CA VAL A 77 -1.69 -5.43 -4.43
C VAL A 77 -3.00 -4.87 -4.98
N GLU A 78 -2.97 -4.54 -6.27
CA GLU A 78 -4.14 -4.17 -7.03
C GLU A 78 -4.82 -5.40 -7.63
N LEU A 79 -6.14 -5.49 -7.54
CA LEU A 79 -6.92 -6.59 -8.11
C LEU A 79 -8.15 -6.06 -8.86
N PRO A 80 -8.64 -6.80 -9.88
CA PRO A 80 -9.85 -6.40 -10.59
C PRO A 80 -11.07 -6.44 -9.65
N ASN A 81 -11.97 -5.48 -9.81
CA ASN A 81 -13.15 -5.32 -8.97
C ASN A 81 -14.32 -6.20 -9.44
N ILE A 82 -14.12 -7.52 -9.37
CA ILE A 82 -15.07 -8.56 -9.81
C ILE A 82 -15.81 -9.21 -8.64
N THR A 83 -16.92 -9.89 -8.93
CA THR A 83 -17.78 -10.56 -7.93
C THR A 83 -17.02 -11.53 -7.03
N ALA A 84 -16.04 -12.26 -7.56
CA ALA A 84 -15.23 -13.19 -6.77
C ALA A 84 -14.40 -12.45 -5.70
N ASN A 85 -13.66 -11.39 -6.10
CA ASN A 85 -12.79 -10.64 -5.20
C ASN A 85 -13.57 -9.83 -4.15
N ARG A 86 -14.81 -9.41 -4.46
CA ARG A 86 -15.70 -8.73 -3.51
C ARG A 86 -16.21 -9.62 -2.37
N ARG A 87 -15.94 -10.94 -2.40
CA ARG A 87 -16.27 -11.84 -1.29
C ARG A 87 -15.27 -11.74 -0.15
N ALA A 88 -14.06 -11.24 -0.41
CA ALA A 88 -13.04 -11.08 0.61
C ALA A 88 -13.45 -10.04 1.65
N ASP A 89 -13.10 -10.32 2.90
CA ASP A 89 -13.24 -9.42 4.04
C ASP A 89 -11.90 -9.30 4.78
N ILE A 90 -11.89 -8.51 5.85
CA ILE A 90 -10.68 -8.23 6.66
C ILE A 90 -10.71 -8.92 8.03
N TYR A 91 -11.54 -9.97 8.20
CA TYR A 91 -11.71 -10.67 9.48
C TYR A 91 -10.69 -11.81 9.69
N GLY A 92 -9.68 -11.90 8.83
CA GLY A 92 -8.58 -12.86 8.95
C GLY A 92 -8.81 -14.21 8.26
N GLY A 93 -9.97 -14.43 7.63
CA GLY A 93 -10.29 -15.67 6.90
C GLY A 93 -9.78 -15.71 5.45
N TRP A 94 -9.27 -14.59 4.94
CA TRP A 94 -8.82 -14.45 3.56
C TRP A 94 -7.32 -14.16 3.47
N VAL A 95 -6.65 -14.80 2.51
CA VAL A 95 -5.21 -14.65 2.27
C VAL A 95 -4.91 -14.32 0.80
N PHE A 96 -3.75 -13.70 0.54
CA PHE A 96 -3.20 -13.40 -0.79
C PHE A 96 -1.76 -13.92 -0.91
#